data_AF-A0A842V6X0-F1
#
_entry.id   AF-A0A842V6X0-F1
#
_cell.length_a   1.000
_cell.length_b   1.000
_cell.length_c   1.000
_cell.angle_alpha   90.00
_cell.angle_beta   90.00
_cell.angle_gamma   90.00
#
_symmetry.space_group_name_H-M   'P 1'
#
loop_
_entity.id
_entity.type
_entity.pdbx_description
1 polymer ?
#
loop_
_entity_poly.entity_id
_entity_poly.type
_entity_poly.pdbx_seq_one_letter_code
_entity_poly.pdbx_strand_id
1 'polypeptide(L)'
;MALELIVVMNGIFSLLFFTINSFIGLKIAYKYRAYRDKILLYVGFVWIGMGKPWLASSVSFIVLLLTGIVISAFLYIVLNFVLISMVVIVWFIAVNSLISLSGYKVVFPLFSLCVIIFDVFIFYFLFTEIEMLAVYVNPVDMDLGILLIVYLFINLVVFIVLGFLFAANSLRSENPEVKLKGKFLLLAFILYLLGAALHI
;
A
#
# COMPACT_ATOMS: atom_id res chain seq x y z
N MET A 1 -8.26 -23.51 -19.89
CA MET A 1 -8.01 -24.07 -18.54
C MET A 1 -9.10 -23.52 -17.65
N ALA A 2 -9.87 -24.36 -16.93
CA ALA A 2 -10.86 -23.84 -16.00
C ALA A 2 -10.11 -23.19 -14.82
N LEU A 3 -10.38 -21.92 -14.54
CA LEU A 3 -9.80 -21.24 -13.38
C LEU A 3 -10.47 -21.76 -12.12
N GLU A 4 -9.67 -22.06 -11.10
CA GLU A 4 -10.20 -22.39 -9.79
C GLU A 4 -10.95 -21.19 -9.20
N LEU A 5 -12.03 -21.48 -8.46
CA LEU A 5 -12.89 -20.44 -7.87
C LEU A 5 -12.09 -19.46 -7.00
N ILE A 6 -11.11 -19.95 -6.24
CA ILE A 6 -10.26 -19.12 -5.37
C ILE A 6 -9.43 -18.10 -6.17
N VAL A 7 -8.91 -18.49 -7.33
CA VAL A 7 -8.13 -17.63 -8.22
C VAL A 7 -9.02 -16.52 -8.78
N VAL A 8 -10.24 -16.87 -9.19
CA VAL A 8 -11.23 -15.90 -9.69
C VAL A 8 -11.63 -14.92 -8.60
N MET A 9 -11.90 -15.41 -7.39
CA MET A 9 -12.25 -14.57 -6.25
C MET A 9 -11.12 -13.60 -5.90
N ASN A 10 -9.89 -14.10 -5.76
CA ASN A 10 -8.73 -13.26 -5.43
C ASN A 10 -8.52 -12.17 -6.50
N GLY A 11 -8.56 -12.56 -7.79
CA GLY A 11 -8.43 -11.61 -8.90
C GLY A 11 -9.50 -10.51 -8.88
N ILE A 12 -10.77 -10.86 -8.68
CA ILE A 12 -11.89 -9.89 -8.63
C ILE A 12 -11.76 -8.96 -7.42
N PHE A 13 -11.54 -9.50 -6.22
CA PHE A 13 -11.44 -8.67 -5.01
C PHE A 13 -10.23 -7.76 -5.04
N SER A 14 -9.08 -8.24 -5.52
CA SER A 14 -7.88 -7.43 -5.73
C SER A 14 -8.15 -6.28 -6.70
N LEU A 15 -8.79 -6.58 -7.84
CA LEU A 15 -9.11 -5.57 -8.86
C LEU A 15 -10.08 -4.52 -8.33
N LEU A 16 -11.15 -4.95 -7.66
CA LEU A 16 -12.12 -4.03 -7.04
C LEU A 16 -11.43 -3.14 -5.99
N PHE A 17 -10.63 -3.74 -5.11
CA PHE A 17 -9.94 -3.01 -4.06
C PHE A 17 -8.98 -1.96 -4.64
N PHE A 18 -8.11 -2.34 -5.58
CA PHE A 18 -7.17 -1.42 -6.21
C PHE A 18 -7.90 -0.30 -6.97
N THR A 19 -8.97 -0.64 -7.69
CA THR A 19 -9.75 0.34 -8.48
C THR A 19 -10.45 1.36 -7.57
N ILE A 20 -11.09 0.90 -6.48
CA ILE A 20 -11.76 1.78 -5.52
C ILE A 20 -10.75 2.72 -4.85
N ASN A 21 -9.61 2.19 -4.39
CA ASN A 21 -8.56 2.99 -3.78
C ASN A 21 -7.99 4.03 -4.76
N SER A 22 -7.75 3.61 -6.00
CA SER A 22 -7.29 4.50 -7.07
C SER A 22 -8.28 5.64 -7.33
N PHE A 23 -9.57 5.32 -7.46
CA PHE A 23 -10.62 6.31 -7.69
C PHE A 23 -10.74 7.31 -6.53
N ILE A 24 -10.77 6.81 -5.29
CA ILE A 24 -10.85 7.67 -4.08
C ILE A 24 -9.60 8.55 -3.99
N GLY A 25 -8.41 7.98 -4.16
CA GLY A 25 -7.14 8.71 -4.10
C GLY A 25 -7.03 9.80 -5.16
N LEU A 26 -7.43 9.50 -6.40
CA LEU A 26 -7.51 10.50 -7.48
C LEU A 26 -8.51 11.61 -7.15
N LYS A 27 -9.68 11.29 -6.60
CA LYS A 27 -10.67 12.30 -6.19
C LYS A 27 -10.14 13.22 -5.08
N ILE A 28 -9.39 12.68 -4.11
CA ILE A 28 -8.73 13.46 -3.05
C ILE A 28 -7.64 14.35 -3.66
N ALA A 29 -6.75 13.78 -4.48
CA ALA A 29 -5.68 14.53 -5.14
C ALA A 29 -6.23 15.65 -6.04
N TYR A 30 -7.33 15.41 -6.76
CA TYR A 30 -7.96 16.41 -7.62
C TYR A 30 -8.43 17.66 -6.86
N LYS A 31 -8.87 17.51 -5.59
CA LYS A 31 -9.27 18.64 -4.74
C LYS A 31 -8.13 19.63 -4.50
N TYR A 32 -6.87 19.24 -4.68
CA TYR A 32 -5.72 20.16 -4.67
C TYR A 32 -5.93 21.36 -5.60
N ARG A 33 -6.57 21.19 -6.76
CA ARG A 33 -6.77 22.29 -7.71
C ARG A 33 -7.64 23.41 -7.13
N ALA A 34 -8.63 23.06 -6.32
CA ALA A 34 -9.53 24.01 -5.68
C ALA A 34 -8.91 24.65 -4.43
N TYR A 35 -8.28 23.85 -3.57
CA TYR A 35 -7.81 24.33 -2.25
C TYR A 35 -6.33 24.72 -2.22
N ARG A 36 -5.54 24.35 -3.23
CA ARG A 36 -4.07 24.53 -3.31
C ARG A 36 -3.27 23.95 -2.13
N ASP A 37 -3.89 23.08 -1.34
CA ASP A 37 -3.28 22.41 -0.20
C ASP A 37 -2.58 21.12 -0.62
N LYS A 38 -1.23 21.13 -0.59
CA LYS A 38 -0.39 19.99 -0.99
C LYS A 38 -0.67 18.72 -0.18
N ILE A 39 -1.21 18.84 1.03
CA ILE A 39 -1.58 17.68 1.84
C ILE A 39 -2.61 16.81 1.11
N LEU A 40 -3.53 17.42 0.34
CA LEU A 40 -4.50 16.68 -0.47
C LEU A 40 -3.83 15.83 -1.56
N LEU A 41 -2.73 16.30 -2.15
CA LEU A 41 -1.94 15.49 -3.09
C LEU A 41 -1.27 14.32 -2.38
N TYR A 42 -0.67 14.57 -1.22
CA TYR A 42 0.02 13.52 -0.45
C TYR A 42 -0.96 12.44 0.01
N VAL A 43 -2.08 12.83 0.62
CA VAL A 43 -3.12 11.89 1.05
C VAL A 43 -3.72 11.14 -0.13
N GLY A 44 -3.98 11.82 -1.24
CA GLY A 44 -4.49 11.18 -2.46
C GLY A 44 -3.52 10.14 -3.01
N PHE A 45 -2.23 10.49 -3.13
CA PHE A 45 -1.18 9.56 -3.58
C PHE A 45 -1.02 8.37 -2.63
N VAL A 46 -1.06 8.61 -1.32
CA VAL A 46 -1.01 7.55 -0.31
C VAL A 46 -2.19 6.60 -0.47
N TRP A 47 -3.39 7.12 -0.68
CA TRP A 47 -4.59 6.30 -0.85
C TRP A 47 -4.52 5.39 -2.09
N ILE A 48 -3.95 5.87 -3.20
CA ILE A 48 -3.66 5.04 -4.38
C ILE A 48 -2.60 3.99 -4.02
N GLY A 49 -1.54 4.43 -3.35
CA GLY A 49 -0.40 3.61 -2.96
C GLY A 49 -0.77 2.47 -1.99
N MET A 50 -1.75 2.67 -1.12
CA MET A 50 -2.30 1.62 -0.25
C MET A 50 -2.90 0.45 -1.04
N GLY A 51 -3.33 0.68 -2.27
CA GLY A 51 -3.81 -0.38 -3.16
C GLY A 51 -2.69 -1.22 -3.76
N LYS A 52 -1.42 -0.77 -3.72
CA LYS A 52 -0.30 -1.42 -4.42
C LYS A 52 -0.13 -2.91 -4.13
N PRO A 53 -0.29 -3.43 -2.90
CA PRO A 53 -0.11 -4.86 -2.64
C PRO A 53 -1.02 -5.77 -3.47
N TRP A 54 -2.15 -5.26 -3.96
CA TRP A 54 -3.12 -5.98 -4.79
C TRP A 54 -3.00 -5.64 -6.28
N LEU A 55 -2.08 -4.76 -6.68
CA LEU A 55 -1.97 -4.30 -8.06
C LEU A 55 -1.50 -5.41 -8.99
N ALA A 56 -0.46 -6.15 -8.62
CA ALA A 56 0.07 -7.23 -9.45
C ALA A 56 -0.94 -8.36 -9.63
N SER A 57 -1.65 -8.77 -8.57
CA SER A 57 -2.72 -9.77 -8.66
C SER A 57 -3.85 -9.30 -9.57
N SER A 58 -4.24 -8.02 -9.49
CA SER A 58 -5.23 -7.42 -10.38
C SER A 58 -4.79 -7.44 -11.85
N VAL A 59 -3.55 -7.03 -12.12
CA VAL A 59 -2.99 -7.01 -13.48
C VAL A 59 -2.81 -8.44 -14.01
N SER A 60 -2.28 -9.35 -13.21
CA SER A 60 -2.10 -10.76 -13.59
C SER A 60 -3.44 -11.39 -13.92
N PHE A 61 -4.47 -11.16 -13.11
CA PHE A 61 -5.81 -11.66 -13.37
C PHE A 61 -6.39 -11.16 -14.70
N ILE A 62 -6.28 -9.85 -14.98
CA ILE A 62 -6.74 -9.28 -16.26
C ILE A 62 -5.97 -9.88 -17.44
N VAL A 63 -4.65 -9.93 -17.36
CA VAL A 63 -3.80 -10.48 -18.43
C VAL A 63 -4.13 -11.95 -18.67
N LEU A 64 -4.29 -12.74 -17.60
CA LEU A 64 -4.65 -14.14 -17.67
C LEU A 64 -6.02 -14.37 -18.31
N LEU A 65 -7.03 -13.55 -17.98
CA LEU A 65 -8.36 -13.64 -18.59
C LEU A 65 -8.35 -13.28 -20.09
N LEU A 66 -7.58 -12.26 -20.47
CA LEU A 66 -7.58 -11.76 -21.85
C LEU A 66 -6.68 -12.58 -22.79
N THR A 67 -5.58 -13.13 -22.26
CA THR A 67 -4.51 -13.72 -23.09
C THR A 67 -4.20 -15.18 -22.74
N GLY A 68 -4.64 -15.67 -21.58
CA GLY A 68 -4.22 -16.97 -21.05
C GLY A 68 -2.78 -17.01 -20.54
N ILE A 69 -2.07 -15.87 -20.49
CA ILE A 69 -0.66 -15.77 -20.09
C ILE A 69 -0.55 -15.27 -18.64
N VAL A 70 0.44 -15.81 -17.91
CA VAL A 70 0.83 -15.33 -16.58
C VAL A 70 1.93 -14.28 -16.73
N ILE A 71 1.82 -13.16 -16.00
CA ILE A 71 2.86 -12.13 -16.05
C ILE A 71 4.19 -12.64 -15.50
N SER A 72 5.30 -12.04 -15.91
CA SER A 72 6.60 -12.45 -15.37
C SER A 72 6.72 -12.12 -13.87
N ALA A 73 7.50 -12.91 -13.13
CA ALA A 73 7.79 -12.64 -11.73
C ALA A 73 8.38 -11.24 -11.52
N PHE A 74 9.24 -10.82 -12.46
CA PHE A 74 9.79 -9.47 -12.50
C PHE A 74 8.70 -8.40 -12.50
N LEU A 75 7.73 -8.52 -13.41
CA LEU A 75 6.64 -7.54 -13.50
C LEU A 75 5.76 -7.57 -12.25
N TYR A 76 5.48 -8.77 -11.71
CA TYR A 76 4.69 -8.92 -10.49
C TYR A 76 5.33 -8.18 -9.30
N ILE A 77 6.62 -8.40 -9.07
CA ILE A 77 7.36 -7.76 -7.97
C ILE A 77 7.45 -6.24 -8.14
N VAL A 78 7.71 -5.76 -9.37
CA VAL A 78 7.75 -4.33 -9.66
C VAL A 78 6.40 -3.66 -9.40
N LEU A 79 5.31 -4.30 -9.82
CA LEU A 79 3.97 -3.77 -9.64
C LEU A 79 3.58 -3.68 -8.17
N ASN A 80 3.92 -4.66 -7.33
CA ASN A 80 3.53 -4.66 -5.93
C ASN A 80 4.49 -3.87 -5.02
N PHE A 81 5.80 -4.08 -5.15
CA PHE A 81 6.74 -3.73 -4.08
C PHE A 81 7.60 -2.51 -4.39
N VAL A 82 7.96 -2.30 -5.65
CA VAL A 82 8.79 -1.13 -6.01
C VAL A 82 8.02 0.15 -5.69
N LEU A 83 8.65 1.11 -5.01
CA LEU A 83 8.05 2.37 -4.54
C LEU A 83 6.98 2.26 -3.44
N ILE A 84 6.65 1.07 -2.89
CA ILE A 84 5.71 1.01 -1.75
C ILE A 84 6.24 1.82 -0.56
N SER A 85 7.55 1.77 -0.35
CA SER A 85 8.26 2.59 0.63
C SER A 85 8.11 4.09 0.41
N MET A 86 8.12 4.55 -0.84
CA MET A 86 7.89 5.96 -1.15
C MET A 86 6.48 6.40 -0.76
N VAL A 87 5.49 5.51 -0.88
CA VAL A 87 4.12 5.75 -0.40
C VAL A 87 4.13 5.98 1.11
N VAL A 88 4.82 5.13 1.89
CA VAL A 88 4.89 5.26 3.35
C VAL A 88 5.68 6.51 3.78
N ILE A 89 6.74 6.88 3.07
CA ILE A 89 7.46 8.14 3.28
C ILE A 89 6.53 9.34 3.07
N VAL A 90 5.76 9.37 1.97
CA VAL A 90 4.78 10.43 1.70
C VAL A 90 3.69 10.45 2.79
N TRP A 91 3.27 9.28 3.27
CA TRP A 91 2.32 9.17 4.37
C TRP A 91 2.87 9.76 5.67
N PHE A 92 4.13 9.47 6.00
CA PHE A 92 4.82 10.04 7.15
C PHE A 92 4.83 11.58 7.07
N ILE A 93 5.19 12.13 5.91
CA ILE A 93 5.20 13.58 5.67
C ILE A 93 3.79 14.17 5.82
N ALA A 94 2.78 13.52 5.25
CA ALA A 94 1.38 13.97 5.34
C ALA A 94 0.88 14.00 6.79
N VAL A 95 1.08 12.91 7.54
CA VAL A 95 0.65 12.83 8.94
C VAL A 95 1.39 13.85 9.79
N ASN A 96 2.71 14.01 9.61
CA ASN A 96 3.46 15.03 10.32
C ASN A 96 2.94 16.45 10.04
N SER A 97 2.58 16.74 8.78
CA SER A 97 2.02 18.05 8.40
C SER A 97 0.63 18.29 9.02
N LEU A 98 -0.13 17.23 9.27
CA LEU A 98 -1.48 17.31 9.83
C LEU A 98 -1.52 17.40 11.36
N ILE A 99 -0.62 16.69 12.05
CA ILE A 99 -0.68 16.55 13.52
C ILE A 99 0.63 16.88 14.25
N SER A 100 1.68 17.32 13.54
CA SER A 100 2.99 17.70 14.12
C SER A 100 3.58 16.63 15.04
N LEU A 101 4.03 15.52 14.44
CA LEU A 101 4.54 14.37 15.18
C LEU A 101 5.77 14.72 16.03
N SER A 102 5.71 14.37 17.32
CA SER A 102 6.88 14.43 18.20
C SER A 102 7.95 13.44 17.71
N GLY A 103 9.21 13.87 17.69
CA GLY A 103 10.32 13.02 17.25
C GLY A 103 10.46 12.82 15.72
N TYR A 104 9.64 13.49 14.90
CA TYR A 104 9.72 13.41 13.42
C TYR A 104 11.16 13.54 12.90
N LYS A 105 11.93 14.51 13.41
CA LYS A 105 13.31 14.80 12.99
C LYS A 105 14.29 13.64 13.20
N VAL A 106 13.97 12.68 14.06
CA VAL A 106 14.80 11.51 14.37
C VAL A 106 14.23 10.26 13.71
N VAL A 107 12.93 10.02 13.86
CA VAL A 107 12.28 8.79 13.37
C VAL A 107 12.23 8.77 11.84
N PHE A 108 11.95 9.91 11.19
CA PHE A 108 11.81 9.98 9.73
C PHE A 108 13.12 9.63 8.99
N PRO A 109 14.29 10.20 9.35
CA PRO A 109 15.55 9.80 8.70
C PRO A 109 15.92 8.34 8.94
N LEU A 110 15.71 7.81 10.15
CA LEU A 110 15.99 6.41 10.47
C LEU A 110 15.11 5.45 9.65
N PHE A 111 13.81 5.74 9.55
CA PHE A 111 12.89 4.97 8.72
C PHE A 111 13.28 5.06 7.24
N SER A 112 13.57 6.26 6.74
CA SER A 112 13.97 6.47 5.34
C SER A 112 15.24 5.70 5.00
N LEU A 113 16.23 5.68 5.89
CA LEU A 113 17.46 4.91 5.71
C LEU A 113 17.18 3.41 5.67
N CYS A 114 16.38 2.90 6.63
CA CYS A 114 15.97 1.49 6.68
C CYS A 114 15.30 1.06 5.36
N VAL A 115 14.36 1.86 4.89
CA VAL A 115 13.64 1.67 3.63
C VAL A 115 14.58 1.65 2.42
N ILE A 116 15.52 2.59 2.32
CA ILE A 116 16.48 2.65 1.21
C ILE A 116 17.33 1.39 1.17
N ILE A 117 17.75 0.88 2.34
CA ILE A 117 18.51 -0.37 2.43
C ILE A 117 17.69 -1.54 1.86
N PHE A 118 16.42 -1.67 2.26
CA PHE A 118 15.55 -2.71 1.71
C PHE A 118 15.31 -2.55 0.20
N ASP A 119 15.05 -1.33 -0.28
CA ASP A 119 14.87 -1.09 -1.71
C ASP A 119 16.11 -1.50 -2.49
N VAL A 120 17.33 -1.21 -2.00
CA VAL A 120 18.58 -1.67 -2.62
C VAL A 120 18.66 -3.20 -2.66
N PHE A 121 18.33 -3.90 -1.58
CA PHE A 121 18.32 -5.37 -1.58
C PHE A 121 17.26 -5.93 -2.54
N ILE A 122 16.05 -5.36 -2.56
CA ILE A 122 14.99 -5.77 -3.48
C ILE A 122 15.45 -5.57 -4.93
N PHE A 123 16.01 -4.41 -5.27
CA PHE A 123 16.54 -4.17 -6.61
C PHE A 123 17.70 -5.12 -6.95
N TYR A 124 18.61 -5.39 -6.02
CA TYR A 124 19.67 -6.36 -6.23
C TYR A 124 19.13 -7.73 -6.58
N PHE A 125 18.27 -8.32 -5.74
CA PHE A 125 17.70 -9.65 -5.95
C PHE A 125 16.74 -9.71 -7.15
N LEU A 126 16.06 -8.60 -7.49
CA LEU A 126 15.20 -8.52 -8.67
C LEU A 126 15.96 -8.80 -9.97
N PHE A 127 17.25 -8.45 -10.04
CA PHE A 127 18.10 -8.66 -11.22
C PHE A 127 19.06 -9.84 -11.12
N THR A 128 19.27 -10.42 -9.93
CA THR A 128 20.22 -11.54 -9.73
C THR A 128 19.52 -12.86 -9.43
N GLU A 129 18.59 -12.89 -8.48
CA GLU A 129 17.97 -14.11 -7.96
C GLU A 129 16.55 -13.84 -7.47
N ILE A 130 15.61 -13.71 -8.42
CA ILE A 130 14.24 -13.27 -8.14
C ILE A 130 13.45 -14.23 -7.24
N GLU A 131 13.83 -15.51 -7.23
CA GLU A 131 13.22 -16.54 -6.38
C GLU A 131 13.46 -16.28 -4.88
N MET A 132 14.51 -15.54 -4.53
CA MET A 132 14.73 -15.07 -3.15
C MET A 132 13.69 -14.04 -2.69
N LEU A 133 13.02 -13.37 -3.64
CA LEU A 133 11.98 -12.38 -3.37
C LEU A 133 10.60 -13.01 -3.34
N ALA A 134 10.26 -13.83 -4.34
CA ALA A 134 8.95 -14.48 -4.41
C ALA A 134 8.94 -15.64 -5.40
N VAL A 135 8.02 -16.59 -5.19
CA VAL A 135 7.78 -17.73 -6.07
C VAL A 135 6.28 -17.85 -6.34
N TYR A 136 5.89 -18.16 -7.58
CA TYR A 136 4.47 -18.35 -7.91
C TYR A 136 3.87 -19.55 -7.18
N VAL A 137 2.73 -19.34 -6.52
CA VAL A 137 1.89 -20.42 -5.98
C VAL A 137 0.76 -20.74 -6.95
N ASN A 138 0.24 -19.71 -7.62
CA ASN A 138 -0.78 -19.85 -8.66
C ASN A 138 -0.64 -18.72 -9.70
N PRO A 139 -1.38 -18.76 -10.82
CA PRO A 139 -1.27 -17.77 -11.90
C PRO A 139 -1.48 -16.29 -11.52
N VAL A 140 -2.08 -15.99 -10.38
CA VAL A 140 -2.38 -14.60 -9.96
C VAL A 140 -1.73 -14.21 -8.64
N ASP A 141 -0.98 -15.11 -8.01
CA ASP A 141 -0.45 -14.91 -6.67
C ASP A 141 0.91 -15.58 -6.44
N MET A 142 1.69 -14.98 -5.54
CA MET A 142 3.04 -15.42 -5.21
C MET A 142 3.23 -15.57 -3.72
N ASP A 143 3.95 -16.62 -3.33
CA ASP A 143 4.50 -16.75 -1.99
C ASP A 143 5.70 -15.82 -1.86
N LEU A 144 5.76 -15.06 -0.78
CA LEU A 144 6.76 -14.02 -0.58
C LEU A 144 7.93 -14.57 0.20
N GLY A 145 9.14 -14.32 -0.31
CA GLY A 145 10.37 -14.58 0.43
C GLY A 145 10.46 -13.72 1.69
N ILE A 146 11.22 -14.23 2.67
CA ILE A 146 11.35 -13.58 4.00
C ILE A 146 11.78 -12.12 3.92
N LEU A 147 12.60 -11.76 2.92
CA LEU A 147 13.04 -10.38 2.70
C LEU A 147 11.86 -9.44 2.41
N LEU A 148 10.96 -9.85 1.50
CA LEU A 148 9.76 -9.08 1.18
C LEU A 148 8.75 -9.07 2.33
N ILE A 149 8.59 -10.18 3.04
CA ILE A 149 7.72 -10.26 4.22
C ILE A 149 8.16 -9.25 5.29
N VAL A 150 9.45 -9.23 5.66
CA VAL A 150 9.97 -8.30 6.66
C VAL A 150 9.83 -6.84 6.18
N TYR A 151 10.13 -6.58 4.91
CA TYR A 151 9.98 -5.26 4.30
C TYR A 151 8.54 -4.75 4.35
N LEU A 152 7.57 -5.58 3.95
CA LEU A 152 6.15 -5.26 3.99
C LEU A 152 5.66 -5.07 5.42
N PHE A 153 6.10 -5.92 6.35
CA PHE A 153 5.72 -5.83 7.75
C PHE A 153 6.17 -4.51 8.37
N ILE A 154 7.42 -4.09 8.13
CA ILE A 154 7.93 -2.78 8.60
C ILE A 154 7.09 -1.64 8.03
N ASN A 155 6.83 -1.66 6.72
CA ASN A 155 6.01 -0.64 6.05
C ASN A 155 4.58 -0.62 6.61
N LEU A 156 3.97 -1.79 6.82
CA LEU A 156 2.62 -1.95 7.37
C LEU A 156 2.54 -1.39 8.79
N VAL A 157 3.49 -1.74 9.66
CA VAL A 157 3.53 -1.26 11.04
C VAL A 157 3.62 0.26 11.08
N VAL A 158 4.57 0.85 10.34
CA VAL A 158 4.71 2.31 10.29
C VAL A 158 3.45 2.96 9.74
N PHE A 159 2.89 2.41 8.66
CA PHE A 159 1.68 2.90 8.04
C PHE A 159 0.48 2.92 9.01
N ILE A 160 0.25 1.81 9.72
CA ILE A 160 -0.86 1.64 10.68
C ILE A 160 -0.66 2.50 11.93
N VAL A 161 0.56 2.55 12.49
CA VAL A 161 0.84 3.40 13.66
C VAL A 161 0.56 4.87 13.34
N LEU A 162 1.04 5.36 12.20
CA LEU A 162 0.75 6.72 11.73
C LEU A 162 -0.75 6.92 11.47
N GLY A 163 -1.41 5.93 10.90
CA GLY A 163 -2.86 5.92 10.68
C GLY A 163 -3.67 6.05 11.97
N PHE A 164 -3.33 5.28 13.00
CA PHE A 164 -3.96 5.37 14.30
C PHE A 164 -3.68 6.68 15.02
N LEU A 165 -2.45 7.19 14.96
CA LEU A 165 -2.13 8.52 15.51
C LEU A 165 -2.95 9.62 14.84
N PHE A 166 -3.08 9.58 13.52
CA PHE A 166 -3.90 10.54 12.78
C PHE A 166 -5.39 10.42 13.11
N ALA A 167 -5.93 9.20 13.14
CA ALA A 167 -7.32 8.95 13.48
C ALA A 167 -7.64 9.37 14.92
N ALA A 168 -6.77 9.06 15.88
CA ALA A 168 -6.93 9.43 17.29
C ALA A 168 -6.95 10.96 17.48
N ASN A 169 -6.08 11.70 16.78
CA ASN A 169 -6.12 13.16 16.79
C ASN A 169 -7.40 13.71 16.12
N SER A 170 -7.82 13.13 15.00
CA SER A 170 -9.07 13.51 14.33
C SER A 170 -10.30 13.31 15.22
N LEU A 171 -10.33 12.23 16.02
CA LEU A 171 -11.39 11.94 16.98
C LEU A 171 -11.43 12.93 18.16
N ARG A 172 -10.34 13.65 18.44
CA ARG A 172 -10.28 14.70 19.47
C ARG A 172 -10.67 16.08 18.94
N SER A 173 -10.90 16.22 17.64
CA SER A 173 -11.31 17.49 17.04
C SER A 173 -12.69 17.94 17.57
N GLU A 174 -12.82 19.24 17.83
CA GLU A 174 -14.10 19.89 18.16
C GLU A 174 -15.05 19.92 16.95
N ASN A 175 -14.51 19.87 15.73
CA ASN A 175 -15.31 19.85 14.52
C ASN A 175 -15.94 18.46 14.32
N PRO A 176 -17.28 18.34 14.31
CA PRO A 176 -17.98 17.06 14.20
C PRO A 176 -17.71 16.34 12.87
N GLU A 177 -17.45 17.07 11.78
CA GLU A 177 -17.12 16.49 10.47
C GLU A 177 -15.75 15.81 10.51
N VAL A 178 -14.74 16.46 11.11
CA VAL A 178 -13.39 15.89 11.28
C VAL A 178 -13.44 14.68 12.20
N LYS A 179 -14.22 14.76 13.27
CA LYS A 179 -14.45 13.65 14.20
C LYS A 179 -15.05 12.43 13.51
N LEU A 180 -16.05 12.64 12.65
CA LEU A 180 -16.68 11.57 11.88
C LEU A 180 -15.70 10.94 10.88
N LYS A 181 -14.91 11.75 10.16
CA LYS A 181 -13.83 11.26 9.29
C LYS A 181 -12.82 10.42 10.06
N GLY A 182 -12.45 10.84 11.28
CA GLY A 182 -11.58 10.08 12.18
C GLY A 182 -12.11 8.67 12.50
N LYS A 183 -13.43 8.52 12.72
CA LYS A 183 -14.06 7.21 12.94
C LYS A 183 -13.95 6.30 11.72
N PHE A 184 -14.25 6.84 10.53
CA PHE A 184 -14.14 6.08 9.28
C PHE A 184 -12.69 5.69 8.96
N LEU A 185 -11.73 6.58 9.23
CA LEU A 185 -10.31 6.28 9.08
C LEU A 185 -9.85 5.17 10.03
N LEU A 186 -10.24 5.24 11.30
CA LEU A 186 -9.90 4.20 12.27
C LEU A 186 -10.46 2.84 11.83
N LEU A 187 -11.72 2.79 11.40
CA LEU A 187 -12.34 1.57 10.88
C LEU A 187 -11.60 1.06 9.64
N ALA A 188 -11.23 1.95 8.70
CA ALA A 188 -10.49 1.58 7.50
C ALA A 188 -9.12 0.96 7.84
N PHE A 189 -8.38 1.52 8.79
CA PHE A 189 -7.09 0.95 9.21
C PHE A 189 -7.24 -0.40 9.90
N ILE A 190 -8.29 -0.59 10.72
CA ILE A 190 -8.58 -1.89 11.35
C ILE A 190 -8.92 -2.94 10.28
N LEU A 191 -9.79 -2.60 9.34
CA LEU A 191 -10.15 -3.51 8.24
C LEU A 191 -8.96 -3.83 7.35
N TYR A 192 -8.11 -2.84 7.06
CA TYR A 192 -6.89 -3.03 6.29
C TYR A 192 -5.92 -3.96 7.01
N LEU A 193 -5.71 -3.78 8.32
CA LEU A 193 -4.85 -4.64 9.13
C LEU A 193 -5.37 -6.08 9.16
N LEU A 194 -6.68 -6.29 9.33
CA LEU A 194 -7.30 -7.61 9.29
C LEU A 194 -7.15 -8.26 7.91
N GLY A 195 -7.37 -7.50 6.84
CA GLY A 195 -7.17 -7.98 5.47
C GLY A 195 -5.72 -8.38 5.20
N ALA A 196 -4.75 -7.56 5.64
CA ALA A 196 -3.33 -7.87 5.51
C ALA A 196 -2.92 -9.10 6.34
N ALA A 197 -3.43 -9.23 7.56
CA ALA A 197 -3.12 -10.36 8.45
C ALA A 197 -3.72 -11.70 8.01
N LEU A 198 -4.80 -11.69 7.21
CA LEU A 198 -5.37 -12.90 6.61
C LEU A 198 -4.68 -13.30 5.29
N HIS A 199 -3.94 -12.37 4.69
CA HIS A 199 -3.28 -12.56 3.39
C HIS A 199 -1.81 -12.94 3.53
N ILE A 200 -1.15 -12.51 4.61
CA ILE A 200 0.19 -12.98 5.02
C ILE A 200 0.03 -14.32 5.74
#